data_AF-W4RYP3-F1
#
_entry.id   AF-W4RYP3-F1
#
_cell.length_a   1.000
_cell.length_b   1.000
_cell.length_c   1.000
_cell.angle_alpha   90.00
_cell.angle_beta   90.00
_cell.angle_gamma   90.00
#
_symmetry.space_group_name_H-M   'P 1'
#
loop_
_entity.id
_entity.type
_entity.pdbx_description
1 polymer ?
#
loop_
_entity_poly.entity_id
_entity_poly.type
_entity_poly.pdbx_seq_one_letter_code
_entity_poly.pdbx_strand_id
1 'polypeptide(L)'
;MLAEEIAEAALSAQKTGQPFDAAVLADTAALTAEQDMPDEVRAKLHLALARASLAGVTDETPADQAQPIAAAAVADLQRAIALHGSCGGKKDLERAERLLKKFSAEPAGTSE
;
A
#
# COMPACT_ATOMS: atom_id res chain seq x y z
N MET A 1 -14.77 14.07 3.52
CA MET A 1 -15.28 13.43 2.27
C MET A 1 -15.30 11.92 2.47
N LEU A 2 -16.09 11.14 1.70
CA LEU A 2 -16.13 9.67 1.86
C LEU A 2 -14.73 9.01 1.83
N ALA A 3 -13.83 9.48 0.97
CA ALA A 3 -12.45 8.97 0.90
C ALA A 3 -11.64 9.21 2.18
N GLU A 4 -11.89 10.32 2.87
CA GLU A 4 -11.23 10.65 4.13
C GLU A 4 -11.68 9.69 5.23
N GLU A 5 -12.99 9.46 5.34
CA GLU A 5 -13.56 8.54 6.32
C GLU A 5 -13.04 7.12 6.12
N ILE A 6 -12.97 6.65 4.87
CA ILE A 6 -12.44 5.32 4.53
C ILE A 6 -10.94 5.23 4.81
N ALA A 7 -10.16 6.24 4.42
CA ALA A 7 -8.73 6.26 4.66
C ALA A 7 -8.41 6.31 6.16
N GLU A 8 -9.14 7.11 6.95
CA GLU A 8 -8.97 7.17 8.40
C GLU A 8 -9.39 5.88 9.10
N ALA A 9 -10.51 5.28 8.70
CA ALA A 9 -10.95 3.98 9.21
C ALA A 9 -9.89 2.90 8.95
N ALA A 10 -9.34 2.85 7.73
CA ALA A 10 -8.30 1.91 7.36
C ALA A 10 -7.02 2.11 8.17
N LEU A 11 -6.53 3.35 8.29
CA LEU A 11 -5.33 3.65 9.06
C LEU A 11 -5.53 3.36 10.55
N SER A 12 -6.73 3.58 11.09
CA SER A 12 -7.07 3.26 12.48
C SER A 12 -7.07 1.73 12.72
N ALA A 13 -7.71 0.96 11.84
CA ALA A 13 -7.68 -0.51 11.89
C ALA A 13 -6.24 -1.04 11.81
N GLN A 14 -5.47 -0.58 10.83
CA GLN A 14 -4.08 -1.01 10.63
C GLN A 14 -3.18 -0.68 11.83
N LYS A 15 -3.37 0.48 12.48
CA LYS A 15 -2.62 0.85 13.71
C LYS A 15 -2.86 -0.11 14.88
N THR A 16 -4.03 -0.75 14.92
CA THR A 16 -4.39 -1.73 15.94
C THR A 16 -4.11 -3.17 15.49
N GLY A 17 -3.43 -3.35 14.35
CA GLY A 17 -3.11 -4.66 13.78
C GLY A 17 -4.32 -5.37 13.15
N GLN A 18 -5.43 -4.66 12.98
CA GLN A 18 -6.60 -5.22 12.30
C GLN A 18 -6.43 -5.12 10.78
N PRO A 19 -6.84 -6.16 10.03
CA PRO A 19 -6.82 -6.09 8.58
C PRO A 19 -7.84 -5.06 8.08
N PHE A 20 -7.56 -4.49 6.92
CA PHE A 20 -8.50 -3.68 6.16
C PHE A 20 -8.46 -4.14 4.71
N ASP A 21 -9.61 -4.21 4.06
CA ASP A 21 -9.71 -4.71 2.70
C ASP A 21 -9.08 -3.72 1.70
N ALA A 22 -8.03 -4.17 1.00
CA ALA A 22 -7.36 -3.38 -0.03
C ALA A 22 -8.28 -3.08 -1.22
N ALA A 23 -9.26 -3.93 -1.51
CA ALA A 23 -10.22 -3.70 -2.60
C ALA A 23 -11.08 -2.46 -2.32
N VAL A 24 -11.56 -2.30 -1.09
CA VAL A 24 -12.33 -1.11 -0.67
C VAL A 24 -11.52 0.17 -0.85
N LEU A 25 -10.22 0.14 -0.53
CA LEU A 25 -9.33 1.29 -0.70
C LEU A 25 -9.04 1.59 -2.17
N ALA A 26 -8.86 0.56 -2.99
CA ALA A 26 -8.66 0.71 -4.43
C ALA A 26 -9.90 1.27 -5.12
N ASP A 27 -11.08 0.76 -4.80
CA ASP A 27 -12.36 1.28 -5.30
C ASP A 27 -12.57 2.73 -4.89
N THR A 28 -12.27 3.06 -3.63
CA THR A 28 -12.34 4.45 -3.14
C THR A 28 -11.40 5.36 -3.93
N ALA A 29 -10.17 4.93 -4.20
CA ALA A 29 -9.21 5.70 -4.98
C ALA A 29 -9.67 5.90 -6.43
N ALA A 30 -10.25 4.86 -7.05
CA ALA A 30 -10.78 4.93 -8.40
C ALA A 30 -11.98 5.88 -8.50
N LEU A 31 -12.97 5.73 -7.60
CA LEU A 31 -14.19 6.53 -7.56
C LEU A 31 -13.93 8.01 -7.27
N THR A 32 -12.81 8.32 -6.61
CA THR A 32 -12.46 9.68 -6.20
C THR A 32 -11.28 10.28 -6.98
N ALA A 33 -10.77 9.58 -8.00
CA ALA A 33 -9.62 10.01 -8.78
C ALA A 33 -9.81 11.40 -9.41
N GLU A 34 -11.01 11.66 -9.95
CA GLU A 34 -11.40 12.90 -10.63
C GLU A 34 -12.00 13.96 -9.68
N GLN A 35 -12.17 13.62 -8.40
CA GLN A 35 -12.69 14.56 -7.40
C GLN A 35 -11.57 15.46 -6.89
N ASP A 36 -11.92 16.72 -6.61
CA ASP A 36 -11.02 17.69 -5.96
C ASP A 36 -10.83 17.27 -4.49
N MET A 37 -9.79 16.47 -4.26
CA MET A 37 -9.47 15.88 -2.97
C MET A 37 -8.23 16.56 -2.40
N PRO A 38 -8.25 16.98 -1.11
CA PRO A 38 -7.06 17.52 -0.48
C PRO A 38 -5.89 16.53 -0.55
N ASP A 39 -4.69 17.04 -0.82
CA ASP A 39 -3.48 16.21 -0.94
C ASP A 39 -3.25 15.32 0.28
N GLU A 40 -3.57 15.81 1.49
CA GLU A 40 -3.46 15.02 2.72
C GLU A 40 -4.39 13.79 2.70
N VAL A 41 -5.64 13.96 2.26
CA VAL A 41 -6.61 12.86 2.19
C VAL A 41 -6.17 11.85 1.14
N ARG A 42 -5.73 12.33 -0.03
CA ARG A 42 -5.22 11.47 -1.11
C ARG A 42 -3.96 10.72 -0.66
N ALA A 43 -3.09 11.36 0.11
CA ALA A 43 -1.92 10.71 0.71
C ALA A 43 -2.30 9.62 1.71
N LYS A 44 -3.27 9.88 2.60
CA LYS A 44 -3.77 8.89 3.56
C LYS A 44 -4.35 7.67 2.85
N LEU A 45 -5.08 7.87 1.75
CA LEU A 45 -5.68 6.79 0.97
C LEU A 45 -4.62 5.89 0.32
N HIS A 46 -3.63 6.47 -0.36
CA HIS A 46 -2.51 5.71 -0.94
C HIS A 46 -1.70 4.97 0.14
N LEU A 47 -1.45 5.62 1.29
CA LEU A 47 -0.75 5.00 2.41
C LEU A 47 -1.53 3.78 2.96
N ALA A 48 -2.83 3.93 3.16
CA ALA A 48 -3.69 2.86 3.65
C ALA A 48 -3.73 1.69 2.64
N LEU A 49 -3.84 1.99 1.34
CA LEU A 49 -3.86 0.99 0.27
C LEU A 49 -2.58 0.17 0.27
N ALA A 50 -1.41 0.83 0.24
CA ALA A 50 -0.12 0.14 0.25
C ALA A 50 0.04 -0.79 1.48
N ARG A 51 -0.37 -0.32 2.66
CA ARG A 51 -0.32 -1.13 3.90
C ARG A 51 -1.26 -2.33 3.84
N ALA A 52 -2.49 -2.15 3.35
CA ALA A 52 -3.45 -3.22 3.21
C ALA A 52 -2.96 -4.28 2.21
N SER A 53 -2.42 -3.85 1.06
CA SER A 53 -1.86 -4.75 0.05
C SER A 53 -0.67 -5.56 0.58
N LEU A 54 0.23 -4.91 1.33
CA LEU A 54 1.40 -5.58 1.91
C LEU A 54 1.07 -6.48 3.10
N ALA A 55 -0.06 -6.26 3.79
CA ALA A 55 -0.46 -7.08 4.94
C ALA A 55 -0.72 -8.55 4.55
N GLY A 56 -1.13 -8.81 3.30
CA GLY A 56 -1.33 -10.15 2.76
C GLY A 56 -0.05 -10.81 2.22
N VAL A 57 1.06 -10.08 2.11
CA VAL A 57 2.32 -10.61 1.58
C VAL A 57 3.15 -11.21 2.71
N THR A 58 3.34 -12.52 2.65
CA THR A 58 4.17 -13.30 3.57
C THR A 58 5.42 -13.84 2.87
N ASP A 59 6.36 -14.38 3.63
CA ASP A 59 7.53 -15.09 3.09
C ASP A 59 7.15 -16.35 2.28
N GLU A 60 5.94 -16.87 2.48
CA GLU A 60 5.40 -18.02 1.75
C GLU A 60 4.67 -17.61 0.46
N THR A 61 4.46 -16.32 0.24
CA THR A 61 3.78 -15.83 -0.97
C THR A 61 4.70 -16.02 -2.18
N PRO A 62 4.25 -16.70 -3.26
CA PRO A 62 5.06 -16.90 -4.45
C PRO A 62 5.58 -15.59 -5.02
N ALA A 63 6.85 -15.56 -5.44
CA ALA A 63 7.50 -14.34 -5.92
C ALA A 63 6.75 -13.70 -7.10
N ASP A 64 6.18 -14.50 -8.00
CA ASP A 64 5.38 -14.00 -9.14
C ASP A 64 4.09 -13.27 -8.71
N GLN A 65 3.55 -13.59 -7.52
CA GLN A 65 2.38 -12.93 -6.95
C GLN A 65 2.78 -11.77 -6.04
N ALA A 66 3.85 -11.94 -5.25
CA ALA A 66 4.31 -10.93 -4.30
C ALA A 66 4.97 -9.73 -4.99
N GLN A 67 5.70 -9.96 -6.09
CA GLN A 67 6.41 -8.93 -6.84
C GLN A 67 5.50 -7.81 -7.37
N PRO A 68 4.39 -8.08 -8.07
CA PRO A 68 3.48 -7.02 -8.53
C PRO A 68 2.80 -6.29 -7.38
N ILE A 69 2.47 -6.98 -6.28
CA ILE A 69 1.88 -6.36 -5.07
C ILE A 69 2.88 -5.39 -4.44
N ALA A 70 4.13 -5.82 -4.26
CA ALA A 70 5.19 -4.98 -3.71
C ALA A 70 5.49 -3.77 -4.62
N ALA A 71 5.48 -3.95 -5.94
CA ALA A 71 5.67 -2.87 -6.90
C ALA A 71 4.56 -1.82 -6.83
N ALA A 72 3.29 -2.25 -6.77
CA ALA A 72 2.15 -1.37 -6.61
C ALA A 72 2.23 -0.59 -5.28
N ALA A 73 2.53 -1.28 -4.17
CA ALA A 73 2.68 -0.66 -2.86
C ALA A 73 3.79 0.40 -2.83
N VAL A 74 4.94 0.16 -3.50
CA VAL A 74 6.01 1.16 -3.65
C VAL A 74 5.49 2.41 -4.37
N ALA A 75 4.76 2.24 -5.47
CA ALA A 75 4.21 3.36 -6.23
C ALA A 75 3.21 4.18 -5.41
N ASP A 76 2.32 3.51 -4.66
CA ASP A 76 1.37 4.16 -3.75
C ASP A 76 2.09 4.92 -2.63
N LEU A 77 3.11 4.34 -2.02
CA LEU A 77 3.88 5.00 -0.95
C LEU A 77 4.66 6.22 -1.46
N GLN A 78 5.26 6.12 -2.64
CA GLN A 78 5.89 7.26 -3.30
C GLN A 78 4.88 8.39 -3.56
N ARG A 79 3.68 8.04 -4.04
CA ARG A 79 2.60 9.00 -4.28
C ARG A 79 2.13 9.66 -2.99
N ALA A 80 1.92 8.87 -1.93
CA ALA A 80 1.52 9.37 -0.62
C ALA A 80 2.53 10.36 -0.04
N ILE A 81 3.84 10.06 -0.15
CA ILE A 81 4.91 10.93 0.34
C ILE A 81 5.03 12.21 -0.48
N ALA A 82 4.86 12.12 -1.81
CA ALA A 82 4.89 13.28 -2.69
C ALA A 82 3.75 14.27 -2.40
N LEU A 83 2.56 13.75 -2.08
CA LEU A 83 1.38 14.55 -1.72
C LEU A 83 1.49 15.10 -0.29
N HIS A 84 1.94 14.30 0.66
CA HIS A 84 2.09 14.70 2.06
C HIS A 84 3.31 14.03 2.71
N GLY A 85 4.43 14.75 2.76
CA GLY A 85 5.71 14.21 3.25
C GLY A 85 5.71 13.74 4.72
N SER A 86 4.71 14.14 5.49
CA SER A 86 4.48 13.75 6.89
C SER A 86 3.40 12.68 7.05
N CYS A 87 2.96 12.02 5.97
CA CYS A 87 1.94 10.97 6.03
C CYS A 87 2.36 9.71 6.83
N GLY A 88 3.66 9.54 7.10
CA GLY A 88 4.20 8.40 7.83
C GLY A 88 4.62 7.21 6.95
N GLY A 89 4.54 7.33 5.62
CA GLY A 89 4.87 6.25 4.68
C GLY A 89 6.35 5.98 4.43
N LYS A 90 7.28 6.79 4.96
CA LYS A 90 8.72 6.65 4.66
C LYS A 90 9.29 5.28 5.05
N LYS A 91 9.00 4.82 6.27
CA LYS A 91 9.47 3.51 6.74
C LYS A 91 8.79 2.35 6.00
N ASP A 92 7.51 2.53 5.64
CA ASP A 92 6.77 1.56 4.85
C ASP A 92 7.37 1.45 3.44
N LEU A 93 7.78 2.58 2.83
CA LEU A 93 8.44 2.61 1.52
C LEU A 93 9.76 1.84 1.57
N GLU A 94 10.62 2.12 2.54
CA GLU A 94 11.89 1.41 2.70
C GLU A 94 11.69 -0.12 2.85
N ARG A 95 10.62 -0.53 3.54
CA ARG A 95 10.26 -1.95 3.69
C ARG A 95 9.75 -2.53 2.36
N ALA A 96 8.85 -1.83 1.68
CA ALA A 96 8.26 -2.25 0.41
C ALA A 96 9.33 -2.39 -0.70
N GLU A 97 10.28 -1.46 -0.78
CA GLU A 97 11.40 -1.53 -1.72
C GLU A 97 12.32 -2.73 -1.47
N ARG A 98 12.55 -3.08 -0.19
CA ARG A 98 13.31 -4.30 0.17
C ARG A 98 12.56 -5.57 -0.23
N LEU A 99 11.26 -5.62 0.01
CA LEU A 99 10.41 -6.75 -0.42
C LEU A 99 10.42 -6.87 -1.94
N LEU A 100 10.19 -5.77 -2.65
CA LEU A 100 10.24 -5.75 -4.12
C LEU A 100 11.59 -6.25 -4.64
N LYS A 101 12.70 -5.80 -4.05
CA LYS A 101 14.04 -6.27 -4.43
C LYS A 101 14.22 -7.76 -4.16
N LYS A 102 13.73 -8.27 -3.03
CA LYS A 102 13.76 -9.70 -2.70
C LYS A 102 13.03 -10.51 -3.78
N PHE A 103 11.78 -10.18 -4.07
CA PHE A 103 10.98 -10.92 -5.06
C PHE A 103 11.42 -10.72 -6.51
N SER A 104 12.12 -9.61 -6.82
CA SER A 104 12.70 -9.38 -8.16
C SER A 104 14.06 -10.04 -8.36
N ALA A 105 14.79 -10.32 -7.28
CA ALA A 105 16.09 -10.98 -7.30
C ALA A 105 15.99 -12.51 -7.17
N GLU A 106 14.78 -13.05 -7.07
CA GLU A 106 14.50 -14.48 -6.99
C GLU A 106 13.96 -15.02 -8.33
N PRO A 107 14.73 -15.00 -9.44
CA PRO A 107 14.41 -15.83 -10.58
C PRO A 107 14.96 -17.24 -10.31
N ALA A 108 14.07 -18.21 -10.16
CA ALA A 108 14.34 -19.66 -10.23
C ALA A 108 15.32 -20.26 -9.19
N GLY A 109 14.77 -21.04 -8.25
CA GLY A 109 15.51 -22.16 -7.64
C GLY A 109 15.27 -22.35 -6.14
N THR A 110 14.27 -23.16 -5.80
CA THR A 110 14.45 -24.33 -4.91
C THR A 110 13.24 -25.23 -5.15
N SER A 111 13.42 -26.14 -6.11
CA SER A 111 12.83 -27.46 -6.00
C SER A 111 13.71 -28.23 -5.03
N GLU A 112 13.15 -28.71 -3.92
CA GLU A 112 13.52 -29.95 -3.25
C GLU A 112 12.26 -30.58 -2.66
#